data_AF-A0A8X6FN27-F1
#
_entry.id   AF-A0A8X6FN27-F1
#
_cell.length_a   1.000
_cell.length_b   1.000
_cell.length_c   1.000
_cell.angle_alpha   90.00
_cell.angle_beta   90.00
_cell.angle_gamma   90.00
#
_symmetry.space_group_name_H-M   'P 1'
#
loop_
_entity.id
_entity.type
_entity.pdbx_description
1 polymer ?
#
loop_
_entity_poly.entity_id
_entity_poly.type
_entity_poly.pdbx_seq_one_letter_code
_entity_poly.pdbx_strand_id
1 'polypeptide(L)'
;MKQIVEIFTGVRHMLIGFPFDFVVSLPGQRRFQKGRDAIRKFTDSIVDELTKNFDPHHVNNYVDAYLQHKNELEKKGKPSSFMFPLLFSLILEARLKANALNLFFEGTESTGSTTTSLLIELSKHPDVQKKIQEELDTVVGRERLPSWIDRPNLPYLDATIQELYRVAALFLVTTMYSNFSK
;
A
#
# COMPACT_ATOMS: atom_id res chain seq x y z
N MET A 1 7.55 9.96 -1.98
CA MET A 1 6.18 10.28 -2.41
C MET A 1 6.07 10.66 -3.88
N LYS A 2 6.90 11.59 -4.41
CA LYS A 2 6.86 12.00 -5.84
C LYS A 2 6.93 10.84 -6.84
N GLN A 3 7.91 9.94 -6.72
CA GLN A 3 8.03 8.76 -7.59
C GLN A 3 6.80 7.83 -7.55
N ILE A 4 6.21 7.64 -6.37
CA ILE A 4 5.00 6.83 -6.18
C ILE A 4 3.82 7.46 -6.93
N VAL A 5 3.65 8.78 -6.79
CA VAL A 5 2.59 9.52 -7.48
C VAL A 5 2.78 9.47 -8.99
N GLU A 6 4.00 9.65 -9.51
CA GLU A 6 4.31 9.54 -10.94
C GLU A 6 4.00 8.15 -11.52
N ILE A 7 4.28 7.09 -10.77
CA ILE A 7 3.94 5.71 -11.16
C ILE A 7 2.42 5.54 -11.25
N PHE A 8 1.70 6.02 -10.24
CA PHE A 8 0.26 5.86 -10.09
C PHE A 8 -0.58 6.78 -10.98
N THR A 9 -0.03 7.91 -11.42
CA THR A 9 -0.68 8.83 -12.39
C THR A 9 -0.28 8.49 -13.82
N GLY A 10 0.80 7.72 -14.02
CA GLY A 10 1.31 7.30 -15.32
C GLY A 10 0.33 6.44 -16.14
N VAL A 11 0.50 6.46 -17.46
CA VAL A 11 -0.35 5.68 -18.40
C VAL A 11 0.03 4.18 -18.39
N ARG A 12 1.25 3.83 -17.98
CA ARG A 12 1.81 2.47 -18.07
C ARG A 12 1.30 1.49 -16.99
N HIS A 13 0.87 1.98 -15.82
CA HIS A 13 0.41 1.13 -14.72
C HIS A 13 -1.13 1.04 -14.64
N MET A 14 -1.80 1.27 -15.77
CA MET A 14 -3.26 1.34 -15.92
C MET A 14 -4.00 0.04 -15.50
N LEU A 15 -3.29 -1.07 -15.31
CA LEU A 15 -3.86 -2.42 -15.14
C LEU A 15 -3.65 -3.06 -13.76
N ILE A 16 -3.06 -2.36 -12.79
CA ILE A 16 -2.95 -2.90 -11.43
C ILE A 16 -4.36 -2.91 -10.82
N GLY A 17 -5.06 -4.04 -10.95
CA GLY A 17 -6.40 -4.29 -10.41
C GLY A 17 -7.41 -4.86 -11.39
N PHE A 18 -7.28 -4.64 -12.70
CA PHE A 18 -8.27 -5.09 -13.70
C PHE A 18 -8.46 -6.63 -13.74
N PRO A 19 -7.40 -7.46 -13.67
CA PRO A 19 -7.55 -8.91 -13.60
C PRO A 19 -8.16 -9.37 -12.28
N PHE A 20 -7.83 -8.69 -11.18
CA PHE A 20 -8.34 -9.03 -9.86
C PHE A 20 -9.84 -8.74 -9.81
N ASP A 21 -10.27 -7.54 -10.22
CA ASP A 21 -11.67 -7.15 -10.25
C ASP A 21 -12.53 -8.10 -11.11
N PHE A 22 -12.00 -8.62 -12.21
CA PHE A 22 -12.69 -9.63 -13.02
C PHE A 22 -12.90 -10.95 -12.27
N VAL A 23 -11.85 -11.52 -11.66
CA VAL A 23 -11.91 -12.80 -10.93
C VAL A 23 -12.91 -12.73 -9.78
N VAL A 24 -12.89 -11.63 -9.03
CA VAL A 24 -13.78 -11.51 -7.88
C VAL A 24 -15.21 -11.09 -8.26
N SER A 25 -15.45 -10.60 -9.49
CA SER A 25 -16.78 -10.26 -10.00
C SER A 25 -17.52 -11.44 -10.64
N LEU A 26 -16.96 -12.65 -10.58
CA LEU A 26 -17.62 -13.86 -11.06
C LEU A 26 -18.96 -14.11 -10.32
N PRO A 27 -20.04 -14.47 -11.04
CA PRO A 27 -21.34 -14.74 -10.42
C PRO A 27 -21.26 -15.96 -9.49
N GLY A 28 -21.77 -15.81 -8.26
CA GLY A 28 -21.81 -16.86 -7.24
C GLY A 28 -21.13 -16.51 -5.91
N GLN A 29 -20.22 -15.52 -5.90
CA GLN A 29 -19.50 -15.11 -4.70
C GLN A 29 -20.12 -13.92 -3.96
N ARG A 30 -21.43 -13.96 -3.66
CA ARG A 30 -22.16 -12.83 -3.02
C ARG A 30 -21.52 -12.33 -1.73
N ARG A 31 -20.92 -13.22 -0.93
CA ARG A 31 -20.19 -12.83 0.30
C ARG A 31 -18.93 -12.03 0.00
N PHE A 32 -18.17 -12.44 -1.02
CA PHE A 32 -16.97 -11.74 -1.45
C PHE A 32 -17.30 -10.36 -2.02
N GLN A 33 -18.36 -10.26 -2.83
CA GLN A 33 -18.84 -8.98 -3.37
C GLN A 33 -19.25 -8.02 -2.25
N LYS A 34 -20.02 -8.48 -1.26
CA LYS A 34 -20.38 -7.67 -0.07
C LYS A 34 -19.15 -7.17 0.69
N GLY A 35 -18.14 -8.02 0.88
CA GLY A 35 -16.88 -7.65 1.55
C GLY A 35 -16.13 -6.58 0.76
N ARG A 36 -15.98 -6.76 -0.55
CA ARG A 36 -15.35 -5.76 -1.42
C ARG A 36 -16.08 -4.43 -1.40
N ASP A 37 -17.41 -4.45 -1.48
CA ASP A 37 -18.22 -3.24 -1.44
C ASP A 37 -18.05 -2.48 -0.12
N ALA A 38 -17.92 -3.21 1.00
CA ALA A 38 -17.68 -2.61 2.31
C ALA A 38 -16.29 -1.94 2.38
N ILE A 39 -15.24 -2.63 1.94
CA ILE A 39 -13.87 -2.08 1.91
C ILE A 39 -13.82 -0.87 0.97
N ARG A 40 -14.40 -0.98 -0.22
CA ARG A 40 -14.44 0.11 -1.20
C ARG A 40 -15.16 1.34 -0.64
N LYS A 41 -16.33 1.17 -0.02
CA LYS A 41 -17.08 2.28 0.60
C LYS A 41 -16.27 2.95 1.71
N PHE A 42 -15.59 2.16 2.54
CA PHE A 42 -14.71 2.68 3.58
C PHE A 42 -13.56 3.49 2.98
N THR A 43 -12.81 2.92 2.04
CA THR A 43 -11.70 3.63 1.38
C THR A 43 -12.17 4.89 0.67
N ASP A 44 -13.27 4.82 -0.09
CA ASP A 44 -13.84 5.96 -0.80
C ASP A 44 -14.21 7.09 0.18
N SER A 45 -14.79 6.78 1.34
CA SER A 45 -15.11 7.78 2.36
C SER A 45 -13.89 8.51 2.91
N ILE A 46 -12.78 7.79 3.13
CA ILE A 46 -11.52 8.38 3.58
C ILE A 46 -10.91 9.26 2.49
N VAL A 47 -10.89 8.79 1.24
CA VAL A 47 -10.40 9.59 0.11
C VAL A 47 -11.23 10.85 -0.07
N ASP A 48 -12.56 10.76 0.05
CA ASP A 48 -13.46 11.91 -0.08
C ASP A 48 -13.25 12.93 1.06
N GLU A 49 -12.99 12.46 2.28
CA GLU A 49 -12.64 13.34 3.43
C GLU A 49 -11.30 14.06 3.19
N LEU A 50 -10.26 13.31 2.81
CA LEU A 50 -8.93 13.88 2.53
C LEU A 50 -8.98 14.86 1.35
N THR A 51 -9.78 14.55 0.33
CA THR A 51 -9.95 15.43 -0.83
C THR A 51 -10.65 16.74 -0.46
N LYS A 52 -11.63 16.72 0.46
CA LYS A 52 -12.31 17.94 0.93
C LYS A 52 -11.38 18.84 1.74
N ASN A 53 -10.46 18.25 2.50
CA ASN A 53 -9.52 18.97 3.36
C ASN A 53 -8.18 19.28 2.66
N PHE A 54 -8.11 19.12 1.35
CA PHE A 54 -6.88 19.27 0.59
C PHE A 54 -6.37 20.73 0.63
N ASP A 55 -5.13 20.90 1.11
CA ASP A 55 -4.39 22.16 1.06
C ASP A 55 -3.18 22.03 0.11
N PRO A 56 -3.13 22.79 -1.00
CA PRO A 56 -2.01 22.80 -1.93
C PRO A 56 -0.65 23.16 -1.29
N HIS A 57 -0.64 23.84 -0.16
CA HIS A 57 0.57 24.26 0.55
C HIS A 57 1.06 23.24 1.58
N HIS A 58 0.24 22.24 1.92
CA HIS A 58 0.53 21.29 2.98
C HIS A 58 0.23 19.85 2.56
N VAL A 59 1.21 19.22 1.90
CA VAL A 59 1.11 17.85 1.39
C VAL A 59 1.61 16.86 2.43
N ASN A 60 0.70 16.12 3.06
CA ASN A 60 1.04 15.21 4.16
C ASN A 60 0.81 13.74 3.84
N ASN A 61 -0.11 13.45 2.93
CA ASN A 61 -0.50 12.09 2.63
C ASN A 61 -0.48 11.82 1.12
N TYR A 62 -0.70 10.55 0.76
CA TYR A 62 -0.73 10.11 -0.63
C TYR A 62 -1.81 10.84 -1.46
N VAL A 63 -3.00 11.06 -0.88
CA VAL A 63 -4.11 11.74 -1.56
C VAL A 63 -3.73 13.19 -1.87
N ASP A 64 -3.17 13.94 -0.92
CA ASP A 64 -2.72 15.31 -1.15
C ASP A 64 -1.67 15.38 -2.26
N ALA A 65 -0.69 14.49 -2.23
CA ALA A 65 0.38 14.46 -3.22
C ALA A 65 -0.16 14.12 -4.62
N TYR A 66 -1.14 13.22 -4.70
CA TYR A 66 -1.82 12.89 -5.93
C TYR A 66 -2.65 14.08 -6.46
N LEU A 67 -3.40 14.77 -5.60
CA LEU A 67 -4.20 15.94 -5.97
C LEU A 67 -3.33 17.11 -6.43
N GLN A 68 -2.21 17.37 -5.76
CA GLN A 68 -1.23 18.36 -6.20
C GLN A 68 -0.71 18.02 -7.60
N HIS A 69 -0.35 16.77 -7.86
CA HIS A 69 0.14 16.34 -9.17
C HIS A 69 -0.95 16.37 -10.24
N LYS A 70 -2.20 16.00 -9.91
CA LYS A 70 -3.37 16.15 -10.79
C LYS A 70 -3.50 17.61 -11.26
N ASN A 71 -3.45 18.57 -10.32
CA ASN A 71 -3.53 20.00 -10.62
C ASN A 71 -2.37 20.47 -11.53
N GLU A 72 -1.17 19.92 -11.36
CA GLU A 72 -0.02 20.21 -12.24
C GLU A 72 -0.23 19.67 -13.66
N LEU A 73 -0.77 18.45 -13.80
CA LEU A 73 -1.06 17.83 -15.09
C LEU A 73 -2.14 18.61 -15.86
N GLU A 74 -3.19 19.05 -15.16
CA GLU A 74 -4.26 19.87 -15.75
C GLU A 74 -3.74 21.23 -16.24
N LYS A 75 -2.78 21.85 -15.53
CA LYS A 75 -2.12 23.09 -15.97
C LYS A 75 -1.20 22.89 -17.18
N LYS A 76 -0.56 21.72 -17.30
CA LYS A 76 0.38 21.40 -18.39
C LYS A 76 -0.32 20.91 -19.66
N GLY A 77 -1.52 20.34 -19.54
CA GLY A 77 -2.30 19.85 -20.67
C GLY A 77 -2.88 20.99 -21.52
N LYS A 78 -2.39 21.16 -22.76
CA LYS A 78 -3.09 21.96 -23.77
C LYS A 78 -4.31 21.16 -24.26
N PRO A 79 -5.55 21.61 -24.07
CA PRO A 79 -6.71 20.83 -24.52
C PRO A 79 -6.81 20.88 -26.05
N SER A 80 -6.66 19.73 -26.70
CA SER A 80 -6.89 19.58 -28.15
C SER A 80 -8.37 19.41 -28.51
N SER A 81 -9.25 19.19 -27.52
CA SER A 81 -10.70 19.02 -27.68
C SER A 81 -11.43 19.32 -26.37
N PHE A 82 -12.68 19.81 -26.46
CA PHE A 82 -13.55 20.14 -25.32
C PHE A 82 -13.93 18.92 -24.46
N MET A 83 -14.00 17.72 -25.05
CA MET A 83 -14.37 16.49 -24.33
C MET A 83 -13.21 15.91 -23.51
N PHE A 84 -11.97 16.20 -23.92
CA PHE A 84 -10.77 15.59 -23.35
C PHE A 84 -10.51 15.98 -21.87
N PRO A 85 -10.69 17.25 -21.43
CA PRO A 85 -10.50 17.63 -20.03
C PRO A 85 -11.44 16.91 -19.05
N LEU A 86 -12.73 16.77 -19.40
CA LEU A 86 -13.72 16.14 -18.53
C LEU A 86 -13.42 14.64 -18.35
N LEU A 87 -13.16 13.94 -19.45
CA LEU A 87 -12.81 12.52 -19.42
C LEU A 87 -11.48 12.31 -18.66
N PHE A 88 -10.51 13.19 -18.85
CA PHE A 88 -9.22 13.13 -18.17
C PHE A 88 -9.35 13.31 -16.65
N SER A 89 -10.11 14.31 -16.18
CA SER A 89 -10.36 14.50 -14.74
C SER A 89 -11.09 13.30 -14.12
N LEU A 90 -12.11 12.77 -14.80
CA LEU A 90 -12.87 11.61 -14.32
C LEU A 90 -11.98 10.37 -14.18
N ILE A 91 -11.10 10.11 -15.16
CA ILE A 91 -10.15 8.99 -15.11
C ILE A 91 -9.18 9.17 -13.94
N LEU A 92 -8.66 10.39 -13.73
CA LEU A 92 -7.72 10.64 -12.62
C LEU A 92 -8.38 10.48 -11.25
N GLU A 93 -9.65 10.85 -11.09
CA GLU A 93 -10.41 10.63 -9.85
C GLU A 93 -10.67 9.15 -9.59
N ALA A 94 -11.10 8.41 -10.62
CA ALA A 94 -11.30 6.97 -10.50
C ALA A 94 -9.99 6.25 -10.14
N ARG A 95 -8.86 6.69 -10.71
CA ARG A 95 -7.52 6.18 -10.39
C ARG A 95 -7.08 6.47 -8.97
N LEU A 96 -7.34 7.68 -8.46
CA LEU A 96 -7.03 8.02 -7.08
C LEU A 96 -7.68 7.01 -6.11
N LYS A 97 -8.98 6.79 -6.27
CA LYS A 97 -9.75 5.85 -5.44
C LYS A 97 -9.27 4.40 -5.59
N ALA A 98 -9.02 3.95 -6.82
CA ALA A 98 -8.51 2.60 -7.07
C ALA A 98 -7.11 2.38 -6.45
N ASN A 99 -6.19 3.33 -6.61
CA ASN A 99 -4.85 3.23 -6.03
C ASN A 99 -4.89 3.30 -4.50
N ALA A 100 -5.74 4.15 -3.93
CA ALA A 100 -5.94 4.21 -2.48
C ALA A 100 -6.47 2.87 -1.92
N LEU A 101 -7.40 2.23 -2.64
CA LEU A 101 -7.92 0.91 -2.29
C LEU A 101 -6.81 -0.15 -2.33
N ASN A 102 -6.02 -0.18 -3.40
CA ASN A 102 -4.91 -1.11 -3.53
C ASN A 102 -3.88 -0.92 -2.41
N LEU A 103 -3.45 0.33 -2.16
CA LEU A 103 -2.48 0.65 -1.10
C LEU A 103 -2.98 0.22 0.29
N PHE A 104 -4.26 0.47 0.59
CA PHE A 104 -4.87 0.08 1.86
C PHE A 104 -4.92 -1.45 2.01
N PHE A 105 -5.42 -2.13 0.97
CA PHE A 105 -5.61 -3.59 1.00
C PHE A 105 -4.28 -4.33 1.08
N GLU A 106 -3.36 -4.03 0.16
CA GLU A 106 -2.04 -4.67 0.08
C GLU A 106 -1.21 -4.42 1.34
N GLY A 107 -1.26 -3.20 1.90
CA GLY A 107 -0.53 -2.85 3.11
C GLY A 107 -1.06 -3.55 4.35
N THR A 108 -2.37 -3.70 4.48
CA THR A 108 -2.99 -4.28 5.68
C THR A 108 -2.86 -5.80 5.73
N GLU A 109 -3.17 -6.48 4.62
CA GLU A 109 -3.17 -7.95 4.59
C GLU A 109 -1.75 -8.51 4.77
N SER A 110 -0.77 -7.94 4.05
CA SER A 110 0.61 -8.42 4.07
C SER A 110 1.27 -8.22 5.43
N THR A 111 1.13 -7.04 6.04
CA THR A 111 1.73 -6.75 7.35
C THR A 111 1.03 -7.50 8.48
N GLY A 112 -0.30 -7.60 8.45
CA GLY A 112 -1.08 -8.37 9.41
C GLY A 112 -0.71 -9.86 9.39
N SER A 113 -0.60 -10.45 8.20
CA SER A 113 -0.18 -11.83 8.03
C SER A 113 1.27 -12.05 8.46
N THR A 114 2.19 -11.15 8.08
CA THR A 114 3.61 -11.24 8.49
C THR A 114 3.75 -11.22 10.01
N THR A 115 3.05 -10.29 10.67
CA THR A 115 3.10 -10.14 12.14
C THR A 115 2.52 -11.38 12.83
N THR A 116 1.42 -11.93 12.30
CA THR A 116 0.81 -13.15 12.82
C THR A 116 1.77 -14.33 12.70
N SER A 117 2.39 -14.51 11.53
CA SER A 117 3.39 -15.55 11.30
C SER A 117 4.59 -15.41 12.23
N LEU A 118 5.07 -14.18 12.47
CA LEU A 118 6.15 -13.93 13.42
C LEU A 118 5.78 -14.41 14.83
N LEU A 119 4.60 -14.04 15.33
CA LEU A 119 4.14 -14.44 16.66
C LEU A 119 4.00 -15.96 16.78
N ILE A 120 3.50 -16.62 15.74
CA ILE A 120 3.42 -18.08 15.69
C ILE A 120 4.81 -18.70 15.76
N GLU A 121 5.78 -18.22 14.97
CA GLU A 121 7.13 -18.78 14.96
C GLU A 121 7.88 -18.52 16.27
N LEU A 122 7.74 -17.33 16.87
CA LEU A 122 8.32 -17.03 18.19
C LEU A 122 7.71 -17.90 19.30
N SER A 123 6.41 -18.23 19.22
CA SER A 123 5.78 -19.12 20.20
C SER A 123 6.35 -20.54 20.21
N LYS A 124 6.89 -21.00 19.07
CA LYS A 124 7.55 -22.30 18.91
C LYS A 124 9.02 -22.27 19.32
N HIS A 125 9.64 -21.09 19.31
CA HIS A 125 11.08 -20.88 19.55
C HIS A 125 11.29 -19.85 20.67
N PRO A 126 10.93 -20.16 21.93
CA PRO A 126 11.02 -19.23 23.05
C PRO A 126 12.46 -18.77 23.34
N ASP A 127 13.47 -19.57 22.98
CA ASP A 127 14.89 -19.22 23.08
C ASP A 127 15.27 -18.10 22.10
N VAL A 128 14.71 -18.12 20.88
CA VAL A 128 14.88 -17.05 19.88
C VAL A 128 14.20 -15.78 20.38
N GLN A 129 12.97 -15.88 20.89
CA GLN A 129 12.25 -14.74 21.46
C GLN A 129 13.04 -14.09 22.61
N LYS A 130 13.63 -14.89 23.50
CA LYS A 130 14.45 -14.39 24.61
C LYS A 130 15.68 -13.62 24.12
N LYS A 131 16.38 -14.14 23.11
CA LYS A 131 17.55 -13.45 22.52
C LYS A 131 17.18 -12.11 21.87
N ILE A 132 16.03 -12.03 21.19
CA ILE A 132 15.53 -10.76 20.63
C ILE A 132 15.25 -9.76 21.76
N GLN A 133 14.64 -10.21 22.85
CA GLN A 133 14.36 -9.35 24.01
C GLN A 133 15.66 -8.86 24.67
N GLU A 134 16.66 -9.74 24.82
CA GLU A 134 17.99 -9.37 25.35
C GLU A 134 18.70 -8.35 24.45
N GLU A 135 18.65 -8.52 23.12
CA GLU A 135 19.20 -7.56 22.17
C GLU A 135 18.49 -6.19 22.27
N LEU A 136 17.16 -6.18 22.31
CA LEU A 136 16.37 -4.96 22.47
C LEU A 136 16.63 -4.26 23.81
N ASP A 137 16.66 -5.00 24.92
CA ASP A 137 16.96 -4.46 26.25
C ASP A 137 18.37 -3.85 26.29
N THR A 138 19.33 -4.42 25.56
CA THR A 138 20.72 -3.94 25.51
C THR A 138 20.87 -2.69 24.64
N VAL A 139 20.22 -2.65 23.47
CA VAL A 139 20.43 -1.61 22.46
C VAL A 139 19.48 -0.42 22.66
N VAL A 140 18.22 -0.70 22.97
CA VAL A 140 17.16 0.32 23.11
C VAL A 140 16.97 0.72 24.57
N GLY A 141 17.09 -0.26 25.48
CA GLY A 141 16.72 -0.09 26.88
C GLY A 141 15.20 -0.12 27.10
N ARG A 142 14.78 0.08 28.36
CA ARG A 142 13.35 0.00 28.76
C ARG A 142 12.65 1.35 28.91
N GLU A 143 13.39 2.45 28.75
CA GLU A 143 12.89 3.82 28.97
C GLU A 143 12.16 4.41 27.75
N ARG A 144 12.28 3.76 26.58
CA ARG A 144 11.69 4.25 25.33
C ARG A 144 11.31 3.12 24.38
N LEU A 145 10.48 3.45 23.40
CA LEU A 145 10.17 2.55 22.29
C LEU A 145 11.35 2.49 21.29
N PRO A 146 11.50 1.36 20.56
CA PRO A 146 12.44 1.26 19.45
C PRO A 146 12.11 2.26 18.33
N SER A 147 13.14 2.69 17.61
CA SER A 147 13.04 3.61 16.47
C SER A 147 13.83 3.10 15.27
N TRP A 148 13.65 3.73 14.10
CA TRP A 148 14.40 3.39 12.90
C TRP A 148 15.91 3.58 13.04
N ILE A 149 16.37 4.44 13.94
CA ILE A 149 17.79 4.70 14.19
C ILE A 149 18.47 3.51 14.89
N ASP A 150 17.71 2.69 15.61
CA ASP A 150 18.24 1.53 16.35
C ASP A 150 18.48 0.33 15.45
N ARG A 151 17.79 0.25 14.31
CA ARG A 151 17.79 -0.92 13.41
C ARG A 151 19.19 -1.43 13.03
N PRO A 152 20.17 -0.58 12.67
CA PRO A 152 21.53 -1.05 12.35
C PRO A 152 22.22 -1.79 13.49
N ASN A 153 21.80 -1.54 14.74
CA ASN A 153 22.34 -2.15 15.94
C ASN A 153 21.50 -3.33 16.44
N LEU A 154 20.50 -3.79 15.68
CA LEU A 154 19.63 -4.92 16.02
C LEU A 154 19.81 -6.09 15.01
N PRO A 155 21.03 -6.62 14.83
CA PRO A 155 21.31 -7.63 13.80
C PRO A 155 20.58 -8.95 14.04
N TYR A 156 20.34 -9.37 15.28
CA TYR A 156 19.63 -10.62 15.59
C TYR A 156 18.14 -10.52 15.28
N LEU A 157 17.52 -9.38 15.60
CA LEU A 157 16.15 -9.09 15.18
C LEU A 157 16.04 -9.04 13.65
N ASP A 158 16.95 -8.34 12.96
CA ASP A 158 16.92 -8.26 11.49
C ASP A 158 17.11 -9.65 10.85
N ALA A 159 18.03 -10.47 11.37
CA ALA A 159 18.20 -11.85 10.95
C ALA A 159 16.94 -12.71 11.20
N THR A 160 16.25 -12.51 12.33
CA THR A 160 14.99 -13.22 12.62
C THR A 160 13.91 -12.85 11.61
N ILE A 161 13.78 -11.57 11.25
CA ILE A 161 12.82 -11.11 10.25
C ILE A 161 13.16 -11.69 8.87
N GLN A 162 14.44 -11.73 8.49
CA GLN A 162 14.88 -12.35 7.24
C GLN A 162 14.56 -13.85 7.21
N GLU A 163 14.79 -14.56 8.32
CA GLU A 163 14.47 -15.97 8.43
C GLU A 163 12.96 -16.22 8.39
N LEU A 164 12.16 -15.35 9.00
CA LEU A 164 10.70 -15.39 8.89
C LEU A 164 10.27 -15.32 7.42
N TYR A 165 10.82 -14.40 6.63
CA TYR A 165 10.49 -14.31 5.21
C TYR A 165 10.90 -15.55 4.42
N ARG A 166 11.94 -16.26 4.85
CA ARG A 166 12.37 -17.53 4.25
C ARG A 166 11.41 -18.67 4.56
N VAL A 167 10.94 -18.80 5.80
CA VAL A 167 10.11 -19.93 6.25
C VAL A 167 8.61 -19.72 6.08
N ALA A 168 8.15 -18.47 6.16
CA ALA A 168 6.75 -18.07 6.11
C ALA A 168 6.49 -17.12 4.93
N ALA A 169 7.02 -17.48 3.76
CA ALA A 169 6.82 -16.72 2.52
C ALA A 169 5.31 -16.56 2.24
N LEU A 170 4.78 -15.35 2.46
CA LEU A 170 3.35 -15.04 2.29
C LEU A 170 2.90 -15.17 0.83
N PHE A 171 3.78 -14.84 -0.10
CA PHE A 171 3.53 -14.94 -1.53
C PHE A 171 4.53 -15.90 -2.16
N LEU A 172 4.07 -17.11 -2.46
CA LEU A 172 4.90 -18.15 -3.10
C LEU A 172 5.18 -17.85 -4.57
N VAL A 173 4.31 -17.07 -5.22
CA VAL A 173 4.42 -16.67 -6.62
C VAL A 173 4.16 -15.17 -6.69
N THR A 174 5.00 -14.45 -7.44
CA THR A 174 4.80 -13.03 -7.67
C THR A 174 3.59 -12.78 -8.56
N THR A 175 3.08 -11.55 -8.57
CA THR A 175 2.11 -11.16 -9.60
C THR A 175 2.71 -11.39 -10.99
N MET A 176 1.87 -11.81 -11.94
CA MET A 176 2.32 -12.10 -13.30
C MET A 176 2.97 -10.85 -13.90
N TYR A 177 4.23 -10.96 -14.31
CA TYR A 177 4.94 -9.89 -14.98
C TYR A 177 4.30 -9.63 -16.34
N SER A 178 3.72 -8.44 -16.53
CA SER A 178 3.22 -8.01 -17.83
C SER A 178 4.35 -7.31 -18.58
N ASN A 179 4.87 -7.96 -19.62
CA ASN A 179 5.84 -7.41 -20.57
C ASN A 179 5.19 -6.26 -21.38
N PHE A 180 4.96 -5.10 -20.76
CA PHE A 180 4.70 -3.88 -21.52
C PHE A 180 6.04 -3.42 -22.10
N SER A 181 6.31 -3.79 -23.36
CA SER A 181 7.49 -3.32 -24.09
C SER A 181 7.53 -1.79 -24.14
N LYS A 182 8.75 -1.26 -24.10
CA LYS A 182 9.06 0.17 -23.96
C LYS A 182 8.38 1.08 -24.97
#